data_AF-U9TWM7-F1
#
_entry.id   AF-U9TWM7-F1
#
_cell.length_a   1.000
_cell.length_b   1.000
_cell.length_c   1.000
_cell.angle_alpha   90.00
_cell.angle_beta   90.00
_cell.angle_gamma   90.00
#
_symmetry.space_group_name_H-M   'P 1'
#
loop_
_entity.id
_entity.type
_entity.pdbx_description
1 polymer ?
#
loop_
_entity_poly.entity_id
_entity_poly.type
_entity_poly.pdbx_seq_one_letter_code
_entity_poly.pdbx_strand_id
1 'polypeptide(L)'
;MQIIILKILGKMRGFLYFQISCWQRSRRNDFAASIRSAMFSVFGEQRLERIDNNSPSMKIAEWKQNQKTRNAFYELFKNHDILTKIGHSVFKQYRDKELPFTHCAYILSICDILLNPNSYSIKCNDKSVTKRVEFFLVNNFRKFSQFF
;
A
#
# COMPACT_ATOMS: atom_id res chain seq x y z
N MET A 1 10.13 22.02 25.52
CA MET A 1 9.32 20.78 25.43
C MET A 1 9.08 20.28 24.00
N GLN A 2 8.78 21.13 23.00
CA GLN A 2 8.50 20.68 21.61
C GLN A 2 9.64 19.91 20.91
N ILE A 3 10.91 20.26 21.15
CA ILE A 3 12.08 19.60 20.51
C ILE A 3 12.25 18.14 21.00
N ILE A 4 11.89 17.88 22.26
CA ILE A 4 11.99 16.54 22.87
C ILE A 4 10.91 15.61 22.29
N ILE A 5 9.68 16.13 22.11
CA ILE A 5 8.58 15.41 21.46
C ILE A 5 8.95 15.04 20.01
N LEU A 6 9.55 15.95 19.25
CA LEU A 6 10.02 15.67 17.88
C LEU A 6 11.15 14.63 17.82
N LYS A 7 12.10 14.66 18.77
CA LYS A 7 13.16 13.64 18.87
C LYS A 7 12.61 12.26 19.27
N ILE A 8 11.64 12.21 20.20
CA ILE A 8 10.97 10.97 20.61
C ILE A 8 10.11 10.42 19.46
N LEU A 9 9.38 11.26 18.74
CA LEU A 9 8.66 10.88 17.51
C LEU A 9 9.61 10.37 16.42
N GLY A 10 10.78 10.99 16.24
CA GLY A 10 11.82 10.53 15.32
C GLY A 10 12.37 9.15 15.69
N LYS A 11 12.58 8.90 16.99
CA LYS A 11 13.10 7.63 17.51
C LYS A 11 12.04 6.52 17.47
N MET A 12 10.77 6.84 17.76
CA MET A 12 9.63 5.93 17.58
C MET A 12 9.39 5.62 16.09
N ARG A 13 9.53 6.61 15.19
CA ARG A 13 9.51 6.37 13.74
C ARG A 13 10.61 5.42 13.29
N GLY A 14 11.84 5.59 13.81
CA GLY A 14 12.96 4.69 13.54
C GLY A 14 12.74 3.26 14.08
N PHE A 15 12.15 3.13 15.26
CA PHE A 15 11.81 1.84 15.87
C PHE A 15 10.65 1.13 15.15
N LEU A 16 9.61 1.87 14.79
CA LEU A 16 8.48 1.38 14.00
C LEU A 16 8.97 0.94 12.61
N TYR A 17 9.85 1.73 11.98
CA TYR A 17 10.51 1.37 10.73
C TYR A 17 11.39 0.13 10.87
N PHE A 18 12.15 -0.01 11.95
CA PHE A 18 12.97 -1.19 12.22
C PHE A 18 12.11 -2.45 12.40
N GLN A 19 11.05 -2.40 13.21
CA GLN A 19 10.09 -3.50 13.36
C GLN A 19 9.42 -3.87 12.04
N ILE A 20 8.98 -2.87 11.27
CA ILE A 20 8.42 -3.06 9.94
C ILE A 20 9.46 -3.74 9.04
N SER A 21 10.71 -3.26 9.00
CA SER A 21 11.77 -3.80 8.17
C SER A 21 12.16 -5.23 8.53
N CYS A 22 12.18 -5.60 9.81
CA CYS A 22 12.48 -6.95 10.30
C CYS A 22 11.32 -7.91 10.04
N TRP A 23 10.08 -7.49 10.32
CA TRP A 23 8.88 -8.27 10.02
C TRP A 23 8.69 -8.48 8.51
N GLN A 24 9.01 -7.46 7.71
CA GLN A 24 9.03 -7.52 6.26
C GLN A 24 10.16 -8.41 5.73
N ARG A 25 11.36 -8.39 6.33
CA ARG A 25 12.56 -9.04 5.77
C ARG A 25 12.38 -10.51 5.40
N SER A 26 11.63 -11.26 6.21
CA SER A 26 11.45 -12.71 6.02
C SER A 26 10.22 -13.10 5.17
N ARG A 27 9.24 -12.22 4.92
CA ARG A 27 7.94 -12.57 4.26
C ARG A 27 7.45 -11.54 3.21
N ARG A 28 8.34 -10.65 2.74
CA ARG A 28 8.02 -9.52 1.85
C ARG A 28 7.33 -9.89 0.55
N ASN A 29 7.88 -10.87 -0.17
CA ASN A 29 7.35 -11.26 -1.47
C ASN A 29 5.94 -11.87 -1.32
N ASP A 30 5.73 -12.65 -0.26
CA ASP A 30 4.44 -13.25 0.06
C ASP A 30 3.38 -12.19 0.35
N PHE A 31 3.74 -11.14 1.10
CA PHE A 31 2.79 -10.07 1.39
C PHE A 31 2.48 -9.19 0.19
N ALA A 32 3.48 -8.79 -0.60
CA ALA A 32 3.23 -8.01 -1.81
C ALA A 32 2.34 -8.79 -2.81
N ALA A 33 2.58 -10.09 -2.97
CA ALA A 33 1.74 -10.97 -3.78
C ALA A 33 0.33 -11.13 -3.18
N SER A 34 0.21 -11.30 -1.86
CA SER A 34 -1.08 -11.40 -1.17
C SER A 34 -1.90 -10.12 -1.29
N ILE A 35 -1.27 -8.95 -1.10
CA ILE A 35 -1.91 -7.63 -1.26
C ILE A 35 -2.36 -7.45 -2.70
N ARG A 36 -1.51 -7.78 -3.68
CA ARG A 36 -1.89 -7.74 -5.09
C ARG A 36 -3.11 -8.61 -5.39
N SER A 37 -3.11 -9.85 -4.91
CA SER A 37 -4.21 -10.78 -5.09
C SER A 37 -5.50 -10.27 -4.43
N ALA A 38 -5.41 -9.81 -3.18
CA ALA A 38 -6.53 -9.24 -2.44
C ALA A 38 -7.09 -7.98 -3.12
N MET A 39 -6.23 -7.09 -3.63
CA MET A 39 -6.64 -5.90 -4.37
C MET A 39 -7.46 -6.28 -5.60
N PHE A 40 -6.98 -7.20 -6.45
CA PHE A 40 -7.76 -7.66 -7.60
C PHE A 40 -9.05 -8.37 -7.18
N SER A 41 -9.06 -9.11 -6.08
CA SER A 41 -10.26 -9.76 -5.56
C SER A 41 -11.31 -8.77 -5.05
N VAL A 42 -10.90 -7.70 -4.38
CA VAL A 42 -11.81 -6.69 -3.80
C VAL A 42 -12.46 -5.84 -4.88
N PHE A 43 -11.69 -5.46 -5.91
CA PHE A 43 -12.26 -4.74 -7.06
C PHE A 43 -13.05 -5.67 -7.99
N GLY A 44 -12.59 -6.91 -8.17
CA GLY A 44 -13.16 -7.85 -9.14
C GLY A 44 -12.83 -7.48 -10.59
N GLU A 45 -12.95 -8.46 -11.49
CA GLU A 45 -12.50 -8.32 -12.89
C GLU A 45 -13.30 -7.28 -13.68
N GLN A 46 -14.55 -7.03 -13.29
CA GLN A 46 -15.39 -6.01 -13.93
C GLN A 46 -14.85 -4.59 -13.71
N ARG A 47 -14.22 -4.33 -12.56
CA ARG A 47 -13.76 -3.00 -12.15
C ARG A 47 -12.25 -2.83 -12.25
N LEU A 48 -11.48 -3.92 -12.20
CA LEU A 48 -10.03 -3.90 -12.34
C LEU A 48 -9.53 -5.19 -13.00
N GLU A 49 -9.13 -5.08 -14.26
CA GLU A 49 -8.57 -6.19 -15.02
C GLU A 49 -7.21 -6.60 -14.47
N ARG A 50 -6.93 -7.91 -14.43
CA ARG A 50 -5.65 -8.43 -13.94
C ARG A 50 -4.53 -8.16 -14.94
N ILE A 51 -3.33 -7.87 -14.43
CA ILE A 51 -2.12 -7.75 -15.24
C ILE A 51 -0.92 -8.45 -14.58
N ASP A 52 -0.16 -9.18 -15.39
CA ASP A 52 1.04 -9.89 -14.98
C ASP A 52 2.29 -8.99 -15.09
N ASN A 53 3.28 -9.24 -14.24
CA ASN A 53 4.60 -8.60 -14.27
C ASN A 53 5.42 -8.89 -15.54
N ASN A 54 5.09 -9.97 -16.26
CA ASN A 54 5.66 -10.35 -17.54
C ASN A 54 5.04 -9.60 -18.73
N SER A 55 4.01 -8.78 -18.49
CA SER A 55 3.40 -7.95 -19.54
C SER A 55 4.42 -6.93 -20.06
N PRO A 56 4.42 -6.63 -21.37
CA PRO A 56 5.27 -5.58 -21.92
C PRO A 56 4.99 -4.23 -21.26
N SER A 57 6.02 -3.39 -21.10
CA SER A 57 5.90 -2.07 -20.45
C SER A 57 4.84 -1.19 -21.10
N MET A 58 4.66 -1.27 -22.42
CA MET A 58 3.63 -0.54 -23.15
C MET A 58 2.22 -0.98 -22.74
N LYS A 59 1.97 -2.29 -22.66
CA LYS A 59 0.70 -2.85 -22.18
C LYS A 59 0.40 -2.47 -20.74
N ILE A 60 1.43 -2.42 -19.89
CA ILE A 60 1.29 -1.95 -18.49
C ILE A 60 0.90 -0.47 -18.46
N ALA A 61 1.53 0.36 -19.27
CA ALA A 61 1.22 1.78 -19.35
C ALA A 61 -0.22 2.01 -19.84
N GLU A 62 -0.65 1.32 -20.89
CA GLU A 62 -2.03 1.37 -21.39
C GLU A 62 -3.04 0.91 -20.35
N TRP A 63 -2.78 -0.22 -19.69
CA TRP A 63 -3.64 -0.75 -18.63
C TRP A 63 -3.77 0.22 -17.45
N LYS A 64 -2.69 0.92 -17.08
CA LYS A 64 -2.73 1.96 -16.03
C LYS A 64 -3.49 3.22 -16.45
N GLN A 65 -3.47 3.54 -17.74
CA GLN A 65 -4.16 4.71 -18.29
C GLN A 65 -5.64 4.45 -18.59
N ASN A 66 -6.06 3.19 -18.61
CA ASN A 66 -7.46 2.85 -18.83
C ASN A 66 -8.35 3.42 -17.71
N GLN A 67 -9.62 3.67 -18.03
CA GLN A 67 -10.52 4.33 -17.11
C GLN A 67 -10.79 3.50 -15.84
N LYS A 68 -10.88 2.17 -15.98
CA LYS A 68 -11.14 1.24 -14.88
C LYS A 68 -10.03 1.30 -13.81
N THR A 69 -8.77 1.16 -14.22
CA THR A 69 -7.60 1.21 -13.34
C THR A 69 -7.44 2.57 -12.68
N ARG A 70 -7.65 3.67 -13.42
CA ARG A 70 -7.62 5.02 -12.82
C ARG A 70 -8.73 5.20 -11.77
N ASN A 71 -9.94 4.75 -12.06
CA ASN A 71 -11.04 4.80 -11.11
C ASN A 71 -10.72 3.97 -9.85
N ALA A 72 -10.23 2.73 -10.01
CA ALA A 72 -9.81 1.88 -8.90
C ALA A 72 -8.70 2.53 -8.05
N PHE A 73 -7.70 3.16 -8.70
CA PHE A 73 -6.65 3.91 -8.03
C PHE A 73 -7.23 5.04 -7.18
N TYR A 74 -8.06 5.91 -7.74
CA TYR A 74 -8.64 7.03 -6.97
C TYR A 74 -9.57 6.57 -5.86
N GLU A 75 -10.34 5.51 -6.08
CA GLU A 75 -11.27 4.97 -5.10
C GLU A 75 -10.52 4.38 -3.91
N LEU A 76 -9.38 3.72 -4.11
CA LEU A 76 -8.54 3.20 -3.03
C LEU A 76 -8.11 4.29 -2.03
N PHE A 77 -7.84 5.51 -2.51
CA PHE A 77 -7.42 6.63 -1.65
C PHE A 77 -8.59 7.44 -1.08
N LYS A 78 -9.83 7.19 -1.52
CA LYS A 78 -11.04 7.89 -1.04
C LYS A 78 -11.93 7.02 -0.17
N ASN A 79 -11.99 5.72 -0.47
CA ASN A 79 -12.88 4.77 0.17
C ASN A 79 -12.12 3.88 1.15
N HIS A 80 -12.25 4.19 2.44
CA HIS A 80 -11.57 3.46 3.50
C HIS A 80 -11.98 1.98 3.56
N ASP A 81 -13.22 1.65 3.22
CA ASP A 81 -13.72 0.28 3.23
C ASP A 81 -12.93 -0.64 2.29
N ILE A 82 -12.47 -0.15 1.13
CA ILE A 82 -11.62 -0.92 0.21
C ILE A 82 -10.28 -1.25 0.85
N LEU A 83 -9.64 -0.25 1.46
CA LEU A 83 -8.35 -0.44 2.12
C LEU A 83 -8.48 -1.47 3.25
N THR A 84 -9.54 -1.36 4.04
CA THR A 84 -9.83 -2.26 5.16
C THR A 84 -10.12 -3.68 4.69
N LYS A 85 -10.94 -3.87 3.64
CA LYS A 85 -11.19 -5.18 3.03
C LYS A 85 -9.92 -5.85 2.53
N ILE A 86 -9.03 -5.09 1.86
CA ILE A 86 -7.71 -5.61 1.44
C ILE A 86 -6.90 -6.01 2.67
N GLY A 87 -6.82 -5.14 3.68
CA GLY A 87 -6.02 -5.40 4.87
C GLY A 87 -6.51 -6.58 5.70
N HIS A 88 -7.82 -6.77 5.87
CA HIS A 88 -8.40 -7.91 6.58
C HIS A 88 -8.23 -9.23 5.81
N SER A 89 -8.22 -9.19 4.48
CA SER A 89 -7.92 -10.35 3.64
C SER A 89 -6.47 -10.82 3.82
N VAL A 90 -5.53 -9.88 3.90
CA VAL A 90 -4.09 -10.17 4.00
C VAL A 90 -3.65 -10.46 5.44
N PHE A 91 -4.11 -9.66 6.40
CA PHE A 91 -3.70 -9.73 7.80
C PHE A 91 -4.84 -10.30 8.65
N LYS A 92 -5.03 -11.62 8.54
CA LYS A 92 -6.13 -12.36 9.19
C LYS A 92 -6.26 -12.12 10.70
N GLN A 93 -5.15 -11.81 11.37
CA GLN A 93 -5.11 -11.47 12.81
C GLN A 93 -5.86 -10.17 13.18
N TYR A 94 -6.19 -9.32 12.19
CA TYR A 94 -6.95 -8.09 12.37
C TYR A 94 -8.36 -8.15 11.77
N ARG A 95 -8.90 -9.33 11.41
CA ARG A 95 -10.23 -9.45 10.77
C ARG A 95 -11.33 -8.68 11.52
N ASP A 96 -11.30 -8.72 12.85
CA ASP A 96 -12.28 -8.07 13.72
C ASP A 96 -11.64 -6.94 14.55
N LYS A 97 -10.50 -6.42 14.08
CA LYS A 97 -9.74 -5.37 14.76
C LYS A 97 -9.40 -4.26 13.79
N GLU A 98 -9.09 -3.11 14.36
CA GLU A 98 -8.54 -1.99 13.60
C GLU A 98 -7.17 -2.38 13.01
N LEU A 99 -6.98 -2.06 11.72
CA LEU A 99 -5.72 -2.27 11.05
C LEU A 99 -4.72 -1.20 11.51
N PRO A 100 -3.54 -1.59 12.02
CA PRO A 100 -2.53 -0.62 12.42
C PRO A 100 -2.17 0.27 11.24
N PHE A 101 -1.99 1.56 11.49
CA PHE A 101 -1.62 2.55 10.48
C PHE A 101 -0.42 2.13 9.61
N THR A 102 0.54 1.40 10.19
CA THR A 102 1.70 0.86 9.48
C THR A 102 1.34 -0.16 8.40
N HIS A 103 0.34 -0.99 8.65
CA HIS A 103 -0.15 -1.98 7.69
C HIS A 103 -0.92 -1.28 6.57
N CYS A 104 -1.73 -0.27 6.90
CA CYS A 104 -2.41 0.59 5.93
C CYS A 104 -1.40 1.28 5.00
N ALA A 105 -0.36 1.92 5.56
CA ALA A 105 0.69 2.55 4.77
C ALA A 105 1.41 1.54 3.86
N TYR A 106 1.62 0.31 4.32
CA TYR A 106 2.22 -0.74 3.51
C TYR A 106 1.32 -1.17 2.35
N ILE A 107 0.03 -1.44 2.60
CA ILE A 107 -0.94 -1.79 1.56
C ILE A 107 -0.99 -0.71 0.49
N LEU A 108 -1.13 0.55 0.90
CA LEU A 108 -1.19 1.69 -0.03
C LEU A 108 0.10 1.86 -0.82
N SER A 109 1.25 1.56 -0.22
CA SER A 109 2.54 1.59 -0.92
C SER A 109 2.59 0.57 -2.05
N ILE A 110 2.12 -0.65 -1.80
CA ILE A 110 2.03 -1.69 -2.82
C ILE A 110 1.04 -1.27 -3.89
N CYS A 111 -0.19 -0.91 -3.52
CA CYS A 111 -1.22 -0.52 -4.47
C CYS A 111 -0.84 0.72 -5.30
N ASP A 112 -0.14 1.70 -4.73
CA ASP A 112 0.37 2.85 -5.47
C ASP A 112 1.41 2.42 -6.51
N ILE A 113 2.35 1.53 -6.18
CA ILE A 113 3.29 0.99 -7.19
C ILE A 113 2.51 0.28 -8.32
N LEU A 114 1.49 -0.50 -7.96
CA LEU A 114 0.72 -1.31 -8.90
C LEU A 114 -0.18 -0.49 -9.81
N LEU A 115 -0.88 0.52 -9.29
CA LEU A 115 -1.98 1.18 -9.98
C LEU A 115 -1.68 2.62 -10.42
N ASN A 116 -0.63 3.25 -9.88
CA ASN A 116 -0.38 4.67 -10.13
C ASN A 116 -0.12 4.93 -11.62
N PRO A 117 -0.98 5.75 -12.28
CA PRO A 117 -0.92 5.99 -13.72
C PRO A 117 0.35 6.71 -14.18
N ASN A 118 1.04 7.39 -13.25
CA ASN A 118 2.28 8.11 -13.52
C ASN A 118 3.53 7.24 -13.42
N SER A 119 3.39 5.92 -13.28
CA SER A 119 4.52 4.99 -13.19
C SER A 119 4.43 3.85 -14.18
N TYR A 120 5.53 3.57 -14.87
CA TYR A 120 5.60 2.55 -15.93
C TYR A 120 5.87 1.13 -15.43
N SER A 121 6.03 0.94 -14.12
CA SER A 121 6.37 -0.34 -13.51
C SER A 121 5.30 -0.78 -12.52
N ILE A 122 5.13 -2.09 -12.43
CA ILE A 122 4.28 -2.80 -11.44
C ILE A 122 5.14 -3.69 -10.53
N LYS A 123 6.47 -3.56 -10.60
CA LYS A 123 7.41 -4.36 -9.81
C LYS A 123 7.58 -3.77 -8.41
N CYS A 124 7.14 -4.53 -7.41
CA CYS A 124 7.31 -4.20 -5.99
C CYS A 124 8.67 -4.70 -5.47
N ASN A 125 9.76 -4.00 -5.80
CA ASN A 125 11.07 -4.28 -5.19
C ASN A 125 11.22 -3.55 -3.84
N ASP A 126 12.10 -4.08 -2.97
CA ASP A 126 12.34 -3.54 -1.62
C ASP A 126 12.54 -2.03 -1.60
N LYS A 127 13.42 -1.51 -2.46
CA LYS A 127 13.75 -0.08 -2.51
C LYS A 127 12.53 0.79 -2.86
N SER A 128 11.76 0.37 -3.86
CA SER A 128 10.55 1.06 -4.29
C SER A 128 9.47 1.03 -3.21
N VAL A 129 9.26 -0.13 -2.58
CA VAL A 129 8.26 -0.29 -1.51
C VAL A 129 8.64 0.54 -0.30
N THR A 130 9.88 0.44 0.19
CA THR A 130 10.37 1.21 1.33
C THR A 130 10.21 2.72 1.11
N LYS A 131 10.59 3.23 -0.06
CA LYS A 131 10.43 4.66 -0.39
C LYS A 131 8.96 5.11 -0.34
N ARG A 132 8.03 4.27 -0.79
CA ARG A 132 6.59 4.58 -0.74
C ARG A 132 6.04 4.50 0.68
N VAL A 133 6.47 3.51 1.48
CA VAL A 133 6.06 3.37 2.89
C VAL A 133 6.49 4.59 3.68
N GLU A 134 7.75 5.02 3.54
CA GLU A 134 8.26 6.24 4.16
C GLU A 134 7.42 7.46 3.76
N PHE A 135 7.12 7.60 2.46
CA PHE A 135 6.26 8.67 1.96
C PHE A 135 4.87 8.66 2.64
N PHE A 136 4.21 7.50 2.74
CA PHE A 136 2.89 7.41 3.36
C PHE A 136 2.92 7.61 4.87
N LEU A 137 3.92 7.09 5.58
CA LEU A 137 4.09 7.27 7.02
C LEU A 137 4.39 8.72 7.40
N VAL A 138 5.17 9.44 6.58
CA VAL A 138 5.58 10.83 6.85
C VAL A 138 4.53 11.84 6.38
N ASN A 139 4.06 11.72 5.14
CA ASN A 139 3.24 12.77 4.51
C ASN A 139 1.74 12.58 4.68
N ASN A 140 1.28 11.33 4.85
CA ASN A 140 -0.15 11.06 4.96
C ASN A 140 -0.61 10.79 6.39
N PHE A 141 0.26 10.96 7.40
CA PHE A 141 -0.13 10.85 8.82
C PHE A 141 -1.37 11.70 9.13
N ARG A 142 -1.46 12.93 8.60
CA ARG A 142 -2.62 13.83 8.79
C ARG A 142 -3.88 13.42 8.03
N LYS A 143 -3.74 12.81 6.85
CA LYS A 143 -4.89 12.31 6.08
C LYS A 143 -5.46 11.06 6.74
N PHE A 144 -4.60 10.18 7.24
CA PHE A 144 -5.03 8.95 7.91
C PHE A 144 -5.54 9.19 9.34
N SER A 145 -5.00 10.17 10.08
CA SER A 145 -5.49 10.54 11.42
C SER A 145 -6.89 11.17 11.45
N GLN A 146 -7.52 11.41 10.29
CA GLN A 146 -8.93 11.81 10.20
C GLN A 146 -9.87 10.59 10.01
N PHE A 147 -9.30 9.41 9.79
CA PHE A 147 -10.01 8.15 9.60
C PHE A 147 -9.84 7.18 10.79
N PHE A 148 -9.13 7.61 11.84
CA PHE A 148 -8.90 6.90 13.10
C PHE A 148 -9.27 7.81 14.27
#